data_AF-A0A8T2T6C0-F1
#
_entry.id   AF-A0A8T2T6C0-F1
#
_cell.length_a   1.000
_cell.length_b   1.000
_cell.length_c   1.000
_cell.angle_alpha   90.00
_cell.angle_beta   90.00
_cell.angle_gamma   90.00
#
_symmetry.space_group_name_H-M   'P 1'
#
loop_
_entity.id
_entity.type
_entity.pdbx_description
1 polymer ?
#
loop_
_entity_poly.entity_id
_entity_poly.type
_entity_poly.pdbx_seq_one_letter_code
_entity_poly.pdbx_strand_id
1 'polypeptide(L)'
;MMKFVEVQAPDGKAYRFAAGTKARFAAERISARLQLPSSEYLLLEAICPGEEPVEFGPDAELTHLDDGWKLRALSRQGSCSSLSWWEATTRAQSGVYI
;
A
#
# COMPACT_ATOMS: atom_id res chain seq x y z
N MET A 1 0.56 7.52 -25.25
CA MET A 1 0.99 6.39 -24.41
C MET A 1 0.54 6.68 -22.99
N MET A 2 -0.33 5.86 -22.39
CA MET A 2 -0.70 6.05 -20.97
C MET A 2 0.47 5.64 -20.08
N LYS A 3 0.82 6.49 -19.11
CA LYS A 3 1.81 6.16 -18.09
C LYS A 3 1.12 5.50 -16.89
N PHE A 4 1.75 4.47 -16.33
CA PHE A 4 1.24 3.74 -15.17
C PHE A 4 2.38 3.44 -14.18
N VAL A 5 2.03 3.25 -12.91
CA VAL A 5 2.91 2.79 -11.84
C VAL A 5 2.69 1.30 -11.63
N GLU A 6 3.78 0.53 -11.54
CA GLU A 6 3.72 -0.91 -11.24
C GLU A 6 3.97 -1.16 -9.75
N VAL A 7 3.11 -1.98 -9.15
CA VAL A 7 3.24 -2.49 -7.79
C VAL A 7 3.50 -4.00 -7.86
N GLN A 8 4.64 -4.47 -7.38
CA GLN A 8 4.89 -5.91 -7.24
C GLN A 8 4.12 -6.47 -6.05
N ALA A 9 3.30 -7.49 -6.27
CA ALA A 9 2.53 -8.15 -5.22
C ALA A 9 3.24 -9.41 -4.69
N PRO A 10 2.86 -9.90 -3.49
CA PRO A 10 3.43 -11.12 -2.90
C PRO A 10 3.26 -12.40 -3.76
N ASP A 11 2.30 -12.43 -4.69
CA ASP A 11 2.12 -13.56 -5.62
C ASP A 11 3.10 -13.54 -6.82
N GLY A 12 4.07 -12.62 -6.81
CA GLY A 12 5.06 -12.45 -7.87
C GLY A 12 4.55 -11.70 -9.10
N LYS A 13 3.30 -11.22 -9.10
CA LYS A 13 2.73 -10.46 -10.22
C LYS A 13 2.90 -8.96 -10.01
N ALA A 14 2.91 -8.21 -11.11
CA ALA A 14 2.87 -6.76 -11.10
C ALA A 14 1.45 -6.27 -11.42
N TYR A 15 0.93 -5.38 -10.58
CA TYR A 15 -0.34 -4.69 -10.78
C TYR A 15 -0.09 -3.25 -11.24
N ARG A 16 -0.85 -2.79 -12.23
CA ARG A 16 -0.66 -1.46 -12.86
C ARG A 16 -1.75 -0.50 -12.41
N PHE A 17 -1.34 0.68 -11.96
CA PHE A 17 -2.22 1.77 -11.53
C PHE A 17 -1.88 3.06 -12.26
N ALA A 18 -2.84 3.96 -12.40
CA ALA A 18 -2.54 5.30 -12.89
C ALA A 18 -1.72 6.07 -11.85
N ALA A 19 -0.78 6.91 -12.27
CA ALA A 19 -0.12 7.84 -11.37
C ALA A 19 -1.16 8.76 -10.69
N GLY A 20 -0.94 9.11 -9.42
CA GLY A 20 -1.93 9.81 -8.58
C GLY A 20 -2.93 8.90 -7.87
N THR A 21 -2.93 7.59 -8.15
CA THR A 21 -3.76 6.64 -7.39
C THR A 21 -3.32 6.63 -5.93
N LYS A 22 -4.26 6.68 -4.98
CA LYS A 22 -3.93 6.55 -3.54
C LYS A 22 -3.41 5.15 -3.22
N ALA A 23 -2.38 5.08 -2.38
CA ALA A 23 -1.78 3.83 -1.93
C ALA A 23 -2.82 2.88 -1.28
N ARG A 24 -3.76 3.41 -0.49
CA ARG A 24 -4.88 2.62 0.08
C ARG A 24 -5.68 1.88 -1.00
N PHE A 25 -6.08 2.60 -2.05
CA PHE A 25 -6.88 2.01 -3.13
C PHE A 25 -6.11 0.88 -3.84
N ALA A 26 -4.81 1.09 -4.08
CA ALA A 26 -3.96 0.09 -4.69
C ALA A 26 -3.79 -1.15 -3.79
N ALA A 27 -3.50 -0.95 -2.50
CA ALA A 27 -3.40 -2.02 -1.52
C ALA A 27 -4.69 -2.84 -1.41
N GLU A 28 -5.84 -2.19 -1.23
CA GLU A 28 -7.16 -2.85 -1.16
C GLU A 28 -7.46 -3.66 -2.43
N ARG A 29 -7.15 -3.11 -3.61
CA ARG A 29 -7.35 -3.83 -4.88
C ARG A 29 -6.47 -5.05 -5.01
N ILE A 30 -5.22 -4.98 -4.59
CA ILE A 30 -4.32 -6.13 -4.62
C ILE A 30 -4.78 -7.16 -3.58
N SER A 31 -5.12 -6.75 -2.35
CA SER A 31 -5.63 -7.65 -1.30
C SER A 31 -6.86 -8.42 -1.77
N ALA A 32 -7.81 -7.75 -2.42
CA ALA A 32 -9.01 -8.37 -2.97
C ALA A 32 -8.70 -9.39 -4.08
N ARG A 33 -7.67 -9.13 -4.91
CA ARG A 33 -7.23 -10.05 -5.97
C ARG A 33 -6.53 -11.28 -5.41
N LEU A 34 -5.78 -11.10 -4.33
CA LEU A 34 -5.08 -12.17 -3.62
C LEU A 34 -5.99 -12.96 -2.69
N GLN A 35 -7.21 -12.48 -2.42
CA GLN A 35 -8.16 -13.07 -1.47
C GLN A 35 -7.53 -13.24 -0.08
N LEU A 36 -6.77 -12.23 0.36
CA LEU A 36 -6.12 -12.27 1.67
C LEU A 36 -7.15 -12.41 2.80
N PRO A 37 -6.82 -13.16 3.86
CA PRO A 37 -7.70 -13.27 5.02
C PRO A 37 -7.87 -11.90 5.69
N SER A 38 -8.98 -11.69 6.39
CA SER A 38 -9.27 -10.42 7.08
C SER A 38 -8.25 -10.06 8.18
N SER A 39 -7.45 -11.03 8.62
CA SER A 39 -6.33 -10.84 9.54
C SER A 39 -5.07 -10.33 8.85
N GLU A 40 -5.07 -10.13 7.54
CA GLU A 40 -3.93 -9.63 6.78
C GLU A 40 -4.27 -8.34 6.03
N TYR A 41 -3.29 -7.45 5.93
CA TYR A 41 -3.37 -6.25 5.12
C TYR A 41 -2.07 -6.05 4.33
N LEU A 42 -2.18 -5.28 3.24
CA LEU A 42 -1.03 -4.92 2.43
C LEU A 42 -0.54 -3.52 2.79
N LEU A 43 0.77 -3.39 3.01
CA LEU A 43 1.49 -2.12 3.05
C LEU A 43 2.23 -1.95 1.72
N LEU A 44 2.23 -0.73 1.18
CA LEU A 44 3.04 -0.41 0.01
C LEU A 44 4.33 0.27 0.44
N GLU A 45 5.43 -0.11 -0.19
CA GLU A 45 6.73 0.51 0.02
C GLU A 45 7.56 0.54 -1.27
N ALA A 46 8.41 1.56 -1.38
CA ALA A 46 9.43 1.63 -2.41
C ALA A 46 10.74 1.05 -1.87
N ILE A 47 11.39 0.20 -2.65
CA ILE A 47 12.66 -0.44 -2.31
C ILE A 47 13.75 -0.07 -3.32
N CYS A 48 14.95 0.22 -2.82
CA CYS A 48 16.17 0.38 -3.60
C CYS A 48 17.29 -0.47 -2.96
N PRO A 49 18.08 -1.25 -3.71
CA PRO A 49 19.14 -2.07 -3.13
C PRO A 49 20.17 -1.26 -2.33
N GLY A 50 20.34 -1.59 -1.05
CA GLY A 50 21.28 -0.92 -0.15
C GLY A 50 20.73 0.32 0.56
N GLU A 51 19.47 0.68 0.31
CA GLU A 51 18.76 1.76 0.98
C GLU A 51 17.61 1.23 1.84
N GLU A 52 17.22 2.01 2.85
CA GLU A 52 16.06 1.71 3.68
C GLU A 52 14.76 1.85 2.85
N PRO A 53 13.80 0.92 2.96
CA PRO A 53 12.52 1.05 2.27
C PRO A 53 11.75 2.31 2.68
N VAL A 54 11.05 2.89 1.71
CA VAL A 54 10.17 4.04 1.95
C VAL A 54 8.73 3.56 1.98
N GLU A 55 8.11 3.60 3.16
CA GLU A 55 6.71 3.20 3.35
C GLU A 55 5.73 4.28 2.83
N PHE A 56 4.67 3.84 2.17
CA PHE A 56 3.60 4.72 1.66
C PHE A 56 2.42 4.69 2.63
N GLY A 57 2.12 5.85 3.22
CA GLY A 57 0.88 6.05 3.95
C GLY A 57 -0.35 5.86 3.06
N PRO A 58 -1.54 5.56 3.62
CA PRO A 58 -2.73 5.21 2.84
C PRO A 58 -3.19 6.31 1.88
N ASP A 59 -2.97 7.58 2.24
CA ASP A 59 -3.34 8.74 1.43
C ASP A 59 -2.22 9.24 0.52
N ALA A 60 -1.03 8.62 0.57
CA ALA A 60 0.05 8.93 -0.36
C ALA A 60 -0.34 8.54 -1.78
N GLU A 61 0.01 9.39 -2.75
CA GLU A 61 -0.22 9.12 -4.16
C GLU A 61 0.91 8.27 -4.73
N LEU A 62 0.54 7.28 -5.54
CA LEU A 62 1.50 6.50 -6.31
C LEU A 62 2.10 7.39 -7.41
N THR A 63 3.42 7.52 -7.40
CA THR A 63 4.18 8.26 -8.40
C THR A 63 5.16 7.35 -9.13
N HIS A 64 5.66 7.82 -10.27
CA HIS A 64 6.83 7.23 -10.88
C HIS A 64 8.02 7.43 -9.94
N LEU A 65 8.72 6.33 -9.68
CA LEU A 65 9.93 6.34 -8.86
C LEU A 65 11.15 6.55 -9.75
N ASP A 66 12.22 7.07 -9.16
CA ASP A 66 13.50 7.24 -9.83
C ASP A 66 14.16 5.89 -10.17
N ASP A 67 15.15 5.92 -11.07
CA ASP A 67 15.86 4.73 -11.51
C ASP A 67 16.45 3.95 -10.32
N GLY A 68 16.17 2.65 -10.27
CA GLY A 68 16.62 1.75 -9.20
C GLY A 68 15.57 1.47 -8.12
N TRP A 69 14.59 2.35 -7.96
CA TRP A 69 13.49 2.15 -7.02
C TRP A 69 12.37 1.29 -7.61
N LYS A 70 11.79 0.41 -6.79
CA LYS A 70 10.66 -0.44 -7.17
C LYS A 70 9.59 -0.40 -6.09
N LEU A 71 8.34 -0.24 -6.52
CA LEU A 71 7.20 -0.27 -5.61
C LEU A 71 6.74 -1.72 -5.41
N ARG A 72 6.58 -2.14 -4.16
CA ARG A 72 6.05 -3.46 -3.79
C ARG A 72 4.97 -3.38 -2.73
N ALA A 73 4.14 -4.41 -2.68
CA ALA A 73 3.18 -4.67 -1.62
C ALA A 73 3.71 -5.76 -0.70
N LEU A 74 3.70 -5.51 0.61
CA LEU A 74 4.05 -6.45 1.66
C LEU A 74 2.81 -6.89 2.40
N SER A 75 2.60 -8.21 2.56
CA SER A 75 1.56 -8.72 3.45
C SER A 75 2.01 -8.65 4.90
N ARG A 76 1.14 -8.14 5.76
CA ARG A 76 1.35 -8.04 7.20
C ARG A 76 0.13 -8.57 7.93
N GLN A 77 0.36 -9.38 8.95
CA GLN A 77 -0.70 -9.82 9.85
C GLN A 77 -1.10 -8.67 10.77
N GLY A 78 -2.39 -8.36 10.82
CA GLY A 78 -3.02 -7.50 11.82
C GLY A 78 -3.69 -8.36 12.89
N SER A 79 -3.42 -8.07 14.16
CA SER A 79 -4.29 -8.59 15.23
C SER A 79 -5.55 -7.73 15.31
N CYS A 80 -6.70 -8.35 15.59
CA CYS A 80 -7.98 -7.68 15.82
C CYS A 80 -7.99 -6.76 17.08
N SER A 81 -6.85 -6.56 17.73
CA SER A 81 -6.68 -5.70 18.92
C SER A 81 -5.92 -4.41 18.68
N SER A 82 -5.36 -4.20 17.48
CA SER A 82 -4.87 -2.88 17.10
C SER A 82 -5.71 -2.40 15.93
N LEU A 83 -6.47 -1.33 16.13
CA LEU A 83 -6.75 -0.41 15.02
C LEU A 83 -5.43 -0.28 14.25
N SER A 84 -5.43 -0.64 12.97
CA SER A 84 -4.23 -0.47 12.16
C SER A 84 -3.77 0.98 12.37
N TRP A 85 -2.47 1.21 12.55
CA TRP A 85 -1.96 2.52 12.98
C TRP A 85 -2.53 3.69 12.16
N TRP A 86 -2.92 3.45 10.90
CA TRP A 86 -3.56 4.40 10.01
C TRP A 86 -5.10 4.52 10.12
N GLU A 87 -5.83 3.50 10.58
CA GLU A 87 -7.26 3.62 10.94
C GLU A 87 -7.43 4.48 12.19
N ALA A 88 -6.52 4.37 13.14
CA ALA A 88 -6.46 5.25 14.31
C ALA A 88 -6.21 6.72 13.89
N THR A 89 -5.33 6.97 12.92
CA THR A 89 -5.07 8.33 12.39
C THR A 89 -6.26 8.88 11.60
N THR A 90 -6.91 8.03 10.79
CA THR A 90 -8.06 8.44 9.96
C THR A 90 -9.28 8.77 10.81
N ARG A 91 -9.54 8.00 11.88
CA ARG A 91 -10.63 8.30 12.83
C ARG A 91 -10.38 9.57 13.64
N ALA A 92 -9.13 9.82 14.06
CA ALA A 92 -8.77 11.04 14.78
C ALA A 92 -9.01 12.33 13.97
N GLN A 93 -8.89 12.28 12.63
CA GLN A 93 -9.21 13.43 11.77
C GLN A 93 -10.71 13.58 11.46
N SER A 94 -11.52 12.53 11.65
CA SER A 94 -12.96 12.56 11.36
C SER A 94 -13.83 13.10 12.51
N GLY A 95 -13.27 13.34 13.70
CA GLY A 95 -14.01 13.91 14.83
C GLY A 95 -15.17 13.07 15.36
N VAL A 96 -15.27 11.79 14.99
CA VAL A 96 -16.32 10.89 15.50
C VAL A 96 -15.81 10.21 16.76
N TYR A 97 -16.14 10.77 17.91
CA TYR A 97 -16.07 10.09 19.20
C TYR A 97 -17.35 9.27 19.39
N ILE A 98 -17.22 7.96 19.62
CA ILE A 98 -18.29 7.12 20.18
C ILE A 98 -18.28 7.23 21.71
#